data_AF-A0A1I2GPE5-F1
#
_entry.id   AF-A0A1I2GPE5-F1
#
_cell.length_a   1.000
_cell.length_b   1.000
_cell.length_c   1.000
_cell.angle_alpha   90.00
_cell.angle_beta   90.00
_cell.angle_gamma   90.00
#
_symmetry.space_group_name_H-M   'P 1'
#
loop_
_entity.id
_entity.type
_entity.pdbx_description
1 polymer ?
#
loop_
_entity_poly.entity_id
_entity_poly.type
_entity_poly.pdbx_seq_one_letter_code
_entity_poly.pdbx_strand_id
1 'polypeptide(L)'
;MGFIGGQAQLVREFIEVESGKRNSRPQLLEALAYAKQHKARLVIAKLDRLSRNAGFIFALKDSGVDFVCADMPDANTLTIGIFATLAQHERELIGERTKKALAIKKQQGFQLGSPQNLTLQAQQKGVEAIKVKAATNENNRRALLTIKGYLNQDKTLQQIADELNASGFRTAKGYLFQRVQVLRLMSKLVID
;
A
#
# COMPACT_ATOMS: atom_id res chain seq x y z
N MET A 1 -7.54 -9.98 35.11
CA MET A 1 -6.36 -9.18 35.50
C MET A 1 -5.94 -8.34 34.32
N GLY A 2 -5.89 -7.01 34.46
CA GLY A 2 -5.47 -6.14 33.37
C GLY A 2 -3.99 -6.36 33.03
N PHE A 3 -3.65 -6.35 31.75
CA PHE A 3 -2.26 -6.45 31.27
C PHE A 3 -1.40 -5.22 31.62
N ILE A 4 -1.98 -4.27 32.33
CA ILE A 4 -1.37 -3.07 32.86
C ILE A 4 -1.38 -3.25 34.38
N GLY A 5 -0.27 -3.70 34.97
CA GLY A 5 -0.10 -3.77 36.42
C GLY A 5 -0.06 -2.38 37.05
N GLY A 6 -0.21 -2.27 38.37
CA GLY A 6 -0.36 -1.00 39.11
C GLY A 6 0.78 0.04 39.01
N GLN A 7 1.86 -0.24 38.27
CA GLN A 7 2.94 0.70 37.94
C GLN A 7 3.11 0.93 36.42
N ALA A 8 2.34 0.25 35.58
CA ALA A 8 2.36 0.45 34.14
C ALA A 8 1.31 1.49 33.75
N GLN A 9 1.66 2.40 32.85
CA GLN A 9 0.74 3.41 32.31
C GLN A 9 0.58 3.17 30.81
N LEU A 10 -0.67 3.16 30.32
CA LEU A 10 -0.93 3.19 28.89
C LEU A 10 -0.48 4.53 28.33
N VAL A 11 0.56 4.53 27.51
CA VAL A 11 1.13 5.77 26.96
C VAL A 11 0.37 6.21 25.71
N ARG A 12 -0.03 5.27 24.85
CA ARG A 12 -0.78 5.54 23.61
C ARG A 12 -1.49 4.28 23.13
N GLU A 13 -2.65 4.46 22.50
CA GLU A 13 -3.38 3.39 21.83
C GLU A 13 -3.35 3.60 20.31
N PHE A 14 -3.17 2.50 19.57
CA PHE A 14 -3.18 2.49 18.10
C PHE A 14 -4.22 1.47 17.62
N ILE A 15 -5.20 1.94 16.85
CA ILE A 15 -6.28 1.09 16.34
C ILE A 15 -6.15 0.99 14.83
N GLU A 16 -5.85 -0.23 14.35
CA GLU A 16 -5.78 -0.53 12.92
C GLU A 16 -7.12 -1.10 12.45
N VAL A 17 -7.83 -0.37 11.59
CA VAL A 17 -9.06 -0.82 10.94
C VAL A 17 -8.74 -1.19 9.50
N GLU A 18 -8.20 -2.39 9.28
CA GLU A 18 -7.92 -2.90 7.94
C GLU A 18 -8.85 -4.03 7.49
N SER A 19 -9.29 -3.92 6.24
CA SER A 19 -9.90 -4.98 5.44
C SER A 19 -8.81 -5.95 4.95
N GLY A 20 -9.02 -7.26 5.09
CA GLY A 20 -8.03 -8.33 4.87
C GLY A 20 -7.42 -8.45 3.46
N LYS A 21 -7.66 -7.50 2.56
CA LYS A 21 -7.10 -7.42 1.20
C LYS A 21 -5.90 -6.47 1.09
N ARG A 22 -5.72 -5.52 2.01
CA ARG A 22 -4.55 -4.62 2.04
C ARG A 22 -3.64 -5.03 3.20
N ASN A 23 -2.33 -5.04 2.91
CA ASN A 23 -1.28 -5.41 3.87
C ASN A 23 -0.54 -4.19 4.42
N SER A 24 -1.01 -2.98 4.10
CA SER A 24 -0.36 -1.73 4.47
C SER A 24 -0.83 -1.31 5.86
N ARG A 25 -0.04 -1.59 6.91
CA ARG A 25 -0.39 -1.31 8.30
C ARG A 25 0.34 -0.10 8.87
N PRO A 26 -0.08 1.14 8.55
CA PRO A 26 0.60 2.34 9.00
C PRO A 26 0.52 2.55 10.51
N GLN A 27 -0.63 2.23 11.15
CA GLN A 27 -0.80 2.45 12.60
C GLN A 27 0.12 1.54 13.41
N LEU A 28 0.35 0.33 12.91
CA LEU A 28 1.26 -0.62 13.51
C LEU A 28 2.74 -0.22 13.40
N LEU A 29 3.15 0.33 12.26
CA LEU A 29 4.51 0.86 12.09
C LEU A 29 4.73 2.08 13.00
N GLU A 30 3.72 2.94 13.13
CA GLU A 30 3.75 4.06 14.07
C GLU A 30 3.85 3.56 15.52
N ALA A 31 3.08 2.52 15.88
CA ALA A 31 3.14 1.91 17.21
C ALA A 31 4.53 1.34 17.54
N LEU A 32 5.19 0.70 16.57
CA LEU A 32 6.55 0.17 16.75
C LEU A 32 7.59 1.27 16.89
N ALA A 33 7.52 2.31 16.06
CA ALA A 33 8.40 3.46 16.16
C ALA A 33 8.23 4.18 17.51
N TYR A 34 6.99 4.35 17.94
CA TYR A 34 6.65 4.96 19.23
C TYR A 34 7.15 4.13 20.40
N ALA A 35 6.90 2.82 20.39
CA ALA A 35 7.37 1.91 21.44
C ALA A 35 8.91 1.91 21.54
N LYS A 36 9.61 1.92 20.41
CA LYS A 36 11.07 2.02 20.35
C LYS A 36 11.59 3.34 20.92
N GLN A 37 10.96 4.47 20.58
CA GLN A 37 11.35 5.79 21.09
C GLN A 37 11.14 5.91 22.60
N HIS A 38 10.06 5.34 23.13
CA HIS A 38 9.69 5.43 24.54
C HIS A 38 10.21 4.27 25.40
N LYS A 39 10.97 3.33 24.83
CA LYS A 39 11.39 2.06 25.49
C LYS A 39 10.21 1.36 26.17
N ALA A 40 9.05 1.40 25.53
CA ALA A 40 7.79 0.89 26.06
C ALA A 40 7.51 -0.51 25.53
N ARG A 41 6.82 -1.32 26.33
CA ARG A 41 6.34 -2.64 25.92
C ARG A 41 5.06 -2.51 25.10
N LEU A 42 5.04 -3.09 23.90
CA LEU A 42 3.87 -3.09 23.04
C LEU A 42 2.89 -4.20 23.46
N VAL A 43 1.64 -3.84 23.78
CA VAL A 43 0.58 -4.82 24.08
C VAL A 43 -0.30 -5.00 22.86
N ILE A 44 -0.39 -6.25 22.39
CA ILE A 44 -1.19 -6.65 21.23
C ILE A 44 -2.41 -7.39 21.71
N ALA A 45 -3.62 -6.93 21.37
CA ALA A 45 -4.86 -7.54 21.84
C ALA A 45 -5.06 -8.98 21.32
N LYS A 46 -4.74 -9.23 20.04
CA LYS A 46 -4.96 -10.51 19.36
C LYS A 46 -3.94 -10.76 18.28
N LEU A 47 -3.23 -11.89 18.37
CA LEU A 47 -2.23 -12.31 17.39
C LEU A 47 -2.87 -12.76 16.08
N ASP A 48 -4.08 -13.34 16.08
CA ASP A 48 -4.76 -13.84 14.88
C ASP A 48 -5.02 -12.78 13.79
N ARG A 49 -5.20 -11.51 14.19
CA ARG A 49 -5.38 -10.39 13.25
C ARG A 49 -4.05 -9.92 12.65
N LEU A 50 -2.93 -10.32 13.23
CA LEU A 50 -1.58 -9.87 12.91
C LEU A 50 -0.72 -10.99 12.28
N SER A 51 -0.91 -12.24 12.68
CA SER A 51 -0.19 -13.44 12.25
C SER A 51 -0.49 -13.88 10.82
N ARG A 52 -1.58 -13.37 10.23
CA ARG A 52 -1.90 -13.59 8.81
C ARG A 52 -0.86 -13.02 7.86
N ASN A 53 0.17 -12.34 8.33
CA ASN A 53 1.32 -11.96 7.53
C ASN A 53 2.60 -12.37 8.29
N ALA A 54 3.28 -13.41 7.83
CA ALA A 54 4.52 -13.86 8.46
C ALA A 54 5.60 -12.75 8.47
N GLY A 55 5.62 -11.89 7.45
CA GLY A 55 6.50 -10.73 7.38
C GLY A 55 6.32 -9.75 8.54
N PHE A 56 5.12 -9.66 9.11
CA PHE A 56 4.88 -8.81 10.28
C PHE A 56 5.59 -9.34 11.53
N ILE A 57 5.56 -10.65 11.77
CA ILE A 57 6.22 -11.26 12.92
C ILE A 57 7.74 -11.08 12.82
N PHE A 58 8.30 -11.22 11.62
CA PHE A 58 9.71 -10.92 11.38
C PHE A 58 10.01 -9.45 11.63
N ALA A 59 9.18 -8.51 11.15
CA ALA A 59 9.36 -7.10 11.42
C ALA A 59 9.29 -6.75 12.93
N LEU A 60 8.40 -7.40 13.69
CA LEU A 60 8.37 -7.27 15.15
C LEU A 60 9.67 -7.75 15.79
N LYS A 61 10.14 -8.95 15.41
CA LYS A 61 11.39 -9.52 15.90
C LYS A 61 12.58 -8.61 15.59
N ASP A 62 12.66 -8.12 14.36
CA ASP A 62 13.77 -7.28 13.89
C ASP A 62 13.71 -5.86 14.48
N SER A 63 12.52 -5.40 14.93
CA SER A 63 12.37 -4.08 15.55
C SER A 63 13.09 -3.96 16.90
N GLY A 64 13.33 -5.08 17.59
CA GLY A 64 13.91 -5.14 18.93
C GLY A 64 13.02 -4.58 20.04
N VAL A 65 11.72 -4.40 19.77
CA VAL A 65 10.73 -3.92 20.75
C VAL A 65 10.19 -5.09 21.55
N ASP A 66 10.16 -4.97 22.88
CA ASP A 66 9.46 -5.92 23.74
C ASP A 66 7.95 -5.82 23.51
N PHE A 67 7.30 -6.96 23.29
CA PHE A 67 5.86 -6.99 23.12
C PHE A 67 5.22 -8.16 23.87
N VAL A 68 3.91 -8.08 24.08
CA VAL A 68 3.10 -9.14 24.67
C VAL A 68 1.79 -9.25 23.94
N CYS A 69 1.34 -10.47 23.72
CA CYS A 69 0.05 -10.76 23.15
C CYS A 69 -0.93 -11.07 24.30
N ALA A 70 -2.01 -10.32 24.42
CA ALA A 70 -3.01 -10.50 25.47
C ALA A 70 -3.74 -11.85 25.35
N ASP A 71 -3.87 -12.37 24.12
CA ASP A 71 -4.41 -13.69 23.84
C ASP A 71 -3.40 -14.83 24.04
N MET A 72 -2.10 -14.53 24.04
CA MET A 72 -1.03 -15.51 24.30
C MET A 72 0.10 -14.88 25.13
N PRO A 73 -0.10 -14.73 26.46
CA PRO A 73 0.81 -13.98 27.33
C PRO A 73 2.21 -14.60 27.44
N ASP A 74 2.30 -15.93 27.32
CA ASP A 74 3.54 -16.71 27.40
C ASP A 74 4.26 -16.85 26.05
N ALA A 75 3.74 -16.22 24.99
CA ALA A 75 4.34 -16.29 23.66
C ALA A 75 5.69 -15.57 23.65
N ASN A 76 6.77 -16.34 23.67
CA ASN A 76 8.12 -15.83 23.46
C ASN A 76 8.39 -15.60 21.95
N THR A 77 9.44 -14.86 21.62
CA THR A 77 9.82 -14.54 20.24
C THR A 77 10.00 -15.77 19.35
N LEU A 78 10.47 -16.89 19.91
CA LEU A 78 10.66 -18.15 19.18
C LEU A 78 9.32 -18.78 18.79
N THR A 79 8.40 -18.91 19.75
CA THR A 79 7.06 -19.45 19.57
C THR A 79 6.31 -18.67 18.48
N ILE A 80 6.40 -17.34 18.51
CA ILE A 80 5.75 -16.48 17.51
C ILE A 80 6.40 -16.67 16.13
N GLY A 81 7.72 -16.79 16.05
CA GLY A 81 8.42 -17.12 14.81
C GLY A 81 7.96 -18.46 14.21
N ILE A 82 7.79 -19.50 15.03
CA ILE A 82 7.27 -20.80 14.60
C ILE A 82 5.85 -20.64 14.04
N PHE A 83 4.95 -19.96 14.75
CA PHE A 83 3.60 -19.70 14.26
C PHE A 83 3.58 -18.91 12.95
N ALA A 84 4.49 -17.95 12.77
CA ALA A 84 4.62 -17.20 11.52
C ALA A 84 5.01 -18.12 10.36
N THR A 85 6.00 -19.01 10.58
CA THR A 85 6.44 -19.96 9.55
C THR A 85 5.34 -20.96 9.19
N LEU A 86 4.59 -21.45 10.18
CA LEU A 86 3.45 -22.33 9.95
C LEU A 86 2.33 -21.64 9.16
N ALA A 87 1.98 -20.40 9.53
CA ALA A 87 0.98 -19.61 8.81
C ALA A 87 1.40 -19.31 7.37
N GLN A 88 2.69 -19.06 7.13
CA GLN A 88 3.23 -18.88 5.79
C GLN A 88 3.12 -20.16 4.97
N HIS A 89 3.53 -21.30 5.54
CA HIS A 89 3.45 -22.60 4.87
C HIS A 89 2.01 -22.98 4.54
N GLU A 90 1.07 -22.75 5.46
CA GLU A 90 -0.36 -22.98 5.21
C GLU A 90 -0.88 -22.14 4.04
N ARG A 91 -0.52 -20.84 3.98
CA ARG A 91 -0.89 -19.97 2.86
C ARG A 91 -0.33 -20.48 1.54
N GLU A 92 0.93 -20.91 1.52
CA GLU A 92 1.57 -21.48 0.34
C GLU A 92 0.84 -22.74 -0.12
N LEU A 93 0.54 -23.67 0.79
CA LEU A 93 -0.22 -24.89 0.51
C LEU A 93 -1.62 -24.60 -0.04
N ILE A 94 -2.35 -23.63 0.53
CA ILE A 94 -3.66 -23.21 0.01
C ILE A 94 -3.52 -22.68 -1.43
N GLY A 95 -2.50 -21.85 -1.67
CA GLY A 95 -2.18 -21.32 -2.99
C GLY A 95 -1.86 -22.42 -3.99
N GLU A 96 -1.02 -23.38 -3.61
CA GLU A 96 -0.69 -24.55 -4.43
C GLU A 96 -1.91 -25.41 -4.73
N ARG A 97 -2.73 -25.73 -3.73
CA ARG A 97 -3.97 -26.51 -3.91
C ARG A 97 -4.92 -25.82 -4.88
N THR A 98 -5.07 -24.50 -4.75
CA THR A 98 -5.93 -23.72 -5.65
C THR A 98 -5.37 -23.72 -7.07
N LYS A 99 -4.06 -23.52 -7.25
CA LYS A 99 -3.41 -23.60 -8.57
C LYS A 99 -3.59 -24.99 -9.20
N LYS A 100 -3.39 -26.06 -8.43
CA LYS A 100 -3.60 -27.45 -8.89
C LYS A 100 -5.06 -27.68 -9.30
N ALA A 101 -6.02 -27.27 -8.47
CA ALA A 101 -7.45 -27.38 -8.78
C ALA A 101 -7.85 -26.59 -10.02
N LEU A 102 -7.32 -25.37 -10.20
CA LEU A 102 -7.53 -24.56 -11.40
C LEU A 102 -6.92 -25.22 -12.64
N ALA A 103 -5.71 -25.79 -12.53
CA ALA A 103 -5.07 -26.50 -13.64
C ALA A 103 -5.92 -27.69 -14.12
N ILE A 104 -6.46 -28.49 -13.19
CA ILE A 104 -7.37 -29.60 -13.49
C ILE A 104 -8.65 -29.08 -14.16
N LYS A 105 -9.30 -28.04 -13.60
CA LYS A 105 -10.49 -27.45 -14.21
C LYS A 105 -10.23 -26.93 -15.64
N LYS A 106 -9.07 -26.33 -15.87
CA LYS A 106 -8.66 -25.85 -17.21
C LYS A 106 -8.48 -27.02 -18.18
N GLN A 107 -7.85 -28.13 -17.75
CA GLN A 107 -7.70 -29.33 -18.55
C GLN A 107 -9.06 -29.99 -18.88
N GLN A 108 -10.02 -29.89 -17.96
CA GLN A 108 -11.41 -30.32 -18.16
C GLN A 108 -12.22 -29.38 -19.09
N GLY A 109 -11.58 -28.39 -19.70
CA GLY A 109 -12.23 -27.46 -20.63
C GLY A 109 -13.02 -26.33 -19.97
N PHE A 110 -12.95 -26.18 -18.63
CA PHE A 110 -13.62 -25.09 -17.94
C PHE A 110 -12.93 -23.76 -18.25
N GLN A 111 -13.69 -22.77 -18.72
CA GLN A 111 -13.18 -21.43 -18.98
C GLN A 111 -12.89 -20.71 -17.65
N LEU A 112 -11.60 -20.43 -17.42
CA LEU A 112 -11.16 -19.67 -16.25
C LEU A 112 -11.06 -18.18 -16.56
N GLY A 113 -11.54 -17.36 -15.62
CA GLY A 113 -11.60 -15.90 -15.77
C GLY A 113 -12.91 -15.41 -16.38
N SER A 114 -13.09 -14.09 -16.48
CA SER A 114 -14.20 -13.49 -17.22
C SER A 114 -13.66 -12.72 -18.42
N PRO A 115 -13.85 -13.22 -19.66
CA PRO A 115 -13.50 -12.52 -20.88
C PRO A 115 -14.23 -11.17 -21.03
N GLN A 116 -15.30 -10.94 -20.26
CA GLN A 116 -16.09 -9.72 -20.29
C GLN A 116 -15.27 -8.48 -19.93
N ASN A 117 -14.22 -8.64 -19.10
CA ASN A 117 -13.28 -7.58 -18.74
C ASN A 117 -12.29 -7.21 -19.87
N LEU A 118 -12.24 -7.99 -20.96
CA LEU A 118 -11.39 -7.75 -22.12
C LEU A 118 -12.19 -7.23 -23.33
N THR A 119 -13.49 -7.02 -23.19
CA THR A 119 -14.32 -6.41 -24.23
C THR A 119 -13.85 -4.98 -24.52
N LEU A 120 -14.08 -4.50 -25.75
CA LEU A 120 -13.77 -3.11 -26.13
C LEU A 120 -14.41 -2.10 -25.17
N GLN A 121 -15.64 -2.35 -24.71
CA GLN A 121 -16.33 -1.52 -23.73
C GLN A 121 -15.62 -1.52 -22.36
N ALA A 122 -15.18 -2.67 -21.86
CA ALA A 122 -14.44 -2.75 -20.60
C ALA A 122 -13.07 -2.04 -20.70
N GLN A 123 -12.38 -2.17 -21.84
CA GLN A 123 -11.13 -1.46 -22.11
C GLN A 123 -11.34 0.06 -22.16
N GLN A 124 -12.39 0.54 -22.83
CA GLN A 124 -12.77 1.95 -22.88
C GLN A 124 -13.06 2.50 -21.48
N LYS A 125 -13.87 1.80 -20.68
CA LYS A 125 -14.13 2.17 -19.27
C LYS A 125 -12.85 2.23 -18.45
N GLY A 126 -11.91 1.32 -18.67
CA GLY A 126 -10.58 1.34 -18.04
C GLY A 126 -9.78 2.59 -18.41
N VAL A 127 -9.74 2.94 -19.70
CA VAL A 127 -9.08 4.17 -20.19
C VAL A 127 -9.74 5.43 -19.62
N GLU A 128 -11.08 5.48 -19.59
CA GLU A 128 -11.82 6.60 -19.01
C GLU A 128 -11.54 6.75 -17.52
N ALA A 129 -11.57 5.67 -16.74
CA ALA A 129 -11.24 5.70 -15.33
C ALA A 129 -9.81 6.23 -15.09
N ILE A 130 -8.85 5.83 -15.93
CA ILE A 130 -7.47 6.35 -15.88
C ILE A 130 -7.44 7.85 -16.21
N LYS A 131 -8.15 8.29 -17.27
CA LYS A 131 -8.24 9.70 -17.66
C LYS A 131 -8.84 10.56 -16.55
N VAL A 132 -9.97 10.14 -15.99
CA VAL A 132 -10.64 10.81 -14.87
C VAL A 132 -9.69 10.93 -13.68
N LYS A 133 -9.05 9.83 -13.27
CA LYS A 133 -8.08 9.84 -12.16
C LYS A 133 -6.90 10.77 -12.42
N ALA A 134 -6.43 10.86 -13.66
CA ALA A 134 -5.35 11.76 -14.03
C ALA A 134 -5.79 13.24 -14.03
N ALA A 135 -7.05 13.53 -14.37
CA ALA A 135 -7.62 14.88 -14.36
C ALA A 135 -8.02 15.36 -12.94
N THR A 136 -8.40 14.45 -12.06
CA THR A 136 -8.73 14.76 -10.66
C THR A 136 -7.51 14.82 -9.75
N ASN A 137 -6.34 14.38 -10.24
CA ASN A 137 -5.11 14.46 -9.47
C ASN A 137 -4.69 15.92 -9.23
N GLU A 138 -4.58 16.29 -7.96
CA GLU A 138 -4.29 17.66 -7.53
C GLU A 138 -2.95 18.18 -8.06
N ASN A 139 -1.88 17.37 -8.03
CA ASN A 139 -0.57 17.78 -8.55
C ASN A 139 -0.63 18.05 -10.06
N ASN A 140 -1.35 17.21 -10.83
CA ASN A 140 -1.54 17.44 -12.26
C ASN A 140 -2.34 18.71 -12.54
N ARG A 141 -3.37 19.03 -11.74
CA ARG A 141 -4.15 20.26 -11.88
C ARG A 141 -3.29 21.49 -11.62
N ARG A 142 -2.52 21.49 -10.53
CA ARG A 142 -1.63 22.60 -10.20
C ARG A 142 -0.55 22.78 -11.27
N ALA A 143 0.08 21.69 -11.72
CA ALA A 143 1.06 21.73 -12.82
C ALA A 143 0.46 22.27 -14.12
N LEU A 144 -0.79 21.91 -14.44
CA LEU A 144 -1.50 22.39 -15.63
C LEU A 144 -1.79 23.90 -15.58
N LEU A 145 -2.13 24.45 -14.40
CA LEU A 145 -2.26 25.90 -14.20
C LEU A 145 -0.92 26.62 -14.40
N THR A 146 0.17 26.06 -13.88
CA THR A 146 1.51 26.62 -14.07
C THR A 146 1.92 26.59 -15.55
N ILE A 147 1.66 25.48 -16.25
CA ILE A 147 1.91 25.35 -17.69
C ILE A 147 1.13 26.39 -18.50
N LYS A 148 -0.14 26.69 -18.14
CA LYS A 148 -0.92 27.76 -18.80
C LYS A 148 -0.19 29.11 -18.77
N GLY A 149 0.51 29.44 -17.69
CA GLY A 149 1.30 30.66 -17.57
C GLY A 149 2.52 30.73 -18.50
N TYR A 150 2.99 29.57 -18.98
CA TYR A 150 4.13 29.47 -19.89
C TYR A 150 3.75 29.41 -21.37
N LEU A 151 2.46 29.34 -21.71
CA LEU A 151 2.00 29.22 -23.11
C LEU A 151 2.39 30.42 -23.98
N ASN A 152 2.53 31.60 -23.39
CA ASN A 152 2.93 32.83 -24.10
C ASN A 152 4.45 33.05 -24.09
N GLN A 153 5.24 32.06 -23.67
CA GLN A 153 6.69 32.11 -23.61
C GLN A 153 7.25 31.10 -24.60
N ASP A 154 8.32 31.46 -25.33
CA ASP A 154 9.02 30.57 -26.27
C ASP A 154 9.87 29.52 -25.55
N LYS A 155 9.25 28.74 -24.66
CA LYS A 155 9.89 27.68 -23.89
C LYS A 155 9.65 26.32 -24.54
N THR A 156 10.70 25.52 -24.58
CA THR A 156 10.60 24.12 -24.98
C THR A 156 9.89 23.29 -23.91
N LEU A 157 9.30 22.17 -24.32
CA LEU A 157 8.66 21.21 -23.40
C LEU A 157 9.61 20.69 -22.31
N GLN A 158 10.90 20.62 -22.61
CA GLN A 158 11.91 20.19 -21.65
C GLN A 158 12.17 21.28 -20.60
N GLN A 159 12.33 22.54 -21.01
CA GLN A 159 12.48 23.67 -20.09
C GLN A 159 11.28 23.82 -19.16
N ILE A 160 10.06 23.64 -19.66
CA ILE A 160 8.85 23.65 -18.84
C ILE A 160 8.87 22.50 -17.81
N ALA A 161 9.34 21.31 -18.19
CA ALA A 161 9.46 20.18 -17.27
C ALA A 161 10.49 20.48 -16.16
N ASP A 162 11.63 21.06 -16.52
CA ASP A 162 12.70 21.40 -15.58
C ASP A 162 12.25 22.48 -14.59
N GLU A 163 11.51 23.49 -15.04
CA GLU A 163 10.93 24.53 -14.18
C GLU A 163 9.85 23.99 -13.23
N LEU A 164 8.98 23.10 -13.72
CA LEU A 164 8.02 22.41 -12.85
C LEU A 164 8.74 21.62 -11.75
N ASN A 165 9.80 20.90 -12.12
CA ASN A 165 10.60 20.13 -11.17
C ASN A 165 11.31 21.01 -10.14
N ALA A 166 11.87 22.13 -10.58
CA ALA A 166 12.53 23.13 -9.74
C ALA A 166 11.55 23.80 -8.77
N SER A 167 10.31 24.03 -9.22
CA SER A 167 9.22 24.59 -8.41
C SER A 167 8.57 23.55 -7.46
N GLY A 168 9.16 22.36 -7.35
CA GLY A 168 8.72 21.31 -6.42
C GLY A 168 7.57 20.44 -6.92
N PHE A 169 7.09 20.62 -8.16
CA PHE A 169 6.04 19.76 -8.69
C PHE A 169 6.56 18.34 -8.92
N ARG A 170 5.71 17.35 -8.60
CA ARG A 170 5.95 15.93 -8.84
C ARG A 170 4.71 15.30 -9.47
N THR A 171 4.92 14.29 -10.30
CA THR A 171 3.84 13.52 -10.92
C THR A 171 2.98 12.83 -9.85
N ALA A 172 1.80 12.33 -10.23
CA ALA A 172 0.90 11.58 -9.35
C ALA A 172 1.55 10.39 -8.61
N LYS A 173 2.68 9.88 -9.12
CA LYS A 173 3.45 8.76 -8.52
C LYS A 173 4.68 9.24 -7.75
N GLY A 174 4.90 10.55 -7.60
CA GLY A 174 6.03 11.13 -6.88
C GLY A 174 7.30 11.35 -7.72
N TYR A 175 7.30 10.98 -9.01
CA TYR A 175 8.46 11.18 -9.89
C TYR A 175 8.55 12.61 -10.43
N LEU A 176 9.74 12.98 -10.92
CA LEU A 176 9.96 14.20 -11.69
C LEU A 176 9.13 14.22 -12.98
N PHE A 177 8.73 15.42 -13.39
CA PHE A 177 8.14 15.69 -14.68
C PHE A 177 9.17 15.57 -15.80
N GLN A 178 8.75 15.01 -16.94
CA GLN A 178 9.52 14.93 -18.17
C GLN A 178 8.72 15.54 -19.33
N ARG A 179 9.40 15.89 -20.43
CA ARG A 179 8.79 16.51 -21.62
C ARG A 179 7.49 15.86 -22.09
N VAL A 180 7.39 14.53 -22.01
CA VAL A 180 6.21 13.77 -22.48
C VAL A 180 5.00 14.01 -21.58
N GLN A 181 5.21 14.18 -20.28
CA GLN A 181 4.13 14.47 -19.33
C GLN A 181 3.65 15.92 -19.49
N VAL A 182 4.57 16.85 -19.74
CA VAL A 182 4.23 18.24 -20.11
C VAL A 182 3.42 18.27 -21.39
N LEU A 183 3.85 17.58 -22.45
CA LEU A 183 3.11 17.46 -23.71
C LEU A 183 1.68 16.95 -23.50
N ARG A 184 1.51 15.90 -22.69
CA ARG A 184 0.19 15.31 -22.37
C ARG A 184 -0.71 16.23 -21.53
N LEU A 185 -0.13 17.14 -20.75
CA LEU A 185 -0.89 18.15 -20.01
C LEU A 185 -1.25 19.32 -20.93
N MET A 186 -0.32 19.77 -21.77
CA MET A 186 -0.57 20.81 -22.77
C MET A 186 -1.61 20.40 -23.80
N SER A 187 -1.61 19.14 -24.26
CA SER A 187 -2.62 18.65 -25.22
C SER A 187 -4.05 18.70 -24.67
N LYS A 188 -4.23 18.85 -23.35
CA LYS A 188 -5.55 19.05 -22.73
C LYS A 188 -5.97 20.52 -22.68
N LEU A 189 -5.02 21.45 -22.85
CA LEU A 189 -5.26 22.89 -22.82
C LEU A 189 -5.70 23.44 -24.17
N VAL A 190 -5.36 22.74 -25.26
CA VAL A 190 -5.67 23.13 -26.64
C VAL A 190 -7.07 22.64 -27.08
N ILE A 191 -7.73 21.83 -26.27
CA ILE A 191 -9.02 21.19 -26.58
C ILE A 191 -10.21 21.92 -25.89
N ASP A 192 -9.93 22.89 -25.01
CA ASP A 192 -10.93 23.82 -24.44
C ASP A 192 -10.88 25.15 -25.19
#